data_AF-A0A175YNW3-F1
#
_entry.id   AF-A0A175YNW3-F1
#
_cell.length_a   1.000
_cell.length_b   1.000
_cell.length_c   1.000
_cell.angle_alpha   90.00
_cell.angle_beta   90.00
_cell.angle_gamma   90.00
#
_symmetry.space_group_name_H-M   'P 1'
#
loop_
_entity.id
_entity.type
_entity.pdbx_description
1 polymer ?
#
loop_
_entity_poly.entity_id
_entity_poly.type
_entity_poly.pdbx_seq_one_letter_code
_entity_poly.pdbx_strand_id
1 'polypeptide(L)'
;MDYGFFYLINHGVENELIQKALEESRNFFSLPLEEKLKLPRTEHRGYTPLYAEKLDTSLHSEGDLKETFYIGTLDDDKSHLNQWPSQEILPSWRFTMELYYEKVLSAGRRLISLIALALNLEEDFFLKAEPLYPFLRLLHYPAEQGMLDEKVLGASAHSDYGMITLLVSDGVPGLQARVIFKVFACKDTGFFYLINHGIEIELIQKALEESKNFFSLPLEEKMKLAWKEHRGYTPLCSERLGDVKETIYIGPVEDDKSYLNQWPSRDILPSWRFTMELYYEKVRAAGRMLISLIALALNLEEDFFEKDGPMDPFLRLLHYPGEQGVLDEKVLGSSAHSDYGMMTLLVTDGVPGLQVCREKTKKPQVWEDVPHISGAFVVNIGDMMERWTNCLYRSTLHRVIRTGQERYSMAFFLNPFPDSVVKCLKSCCSEASPPRFPPIRSGDYLKERYRANNIGNTGNDQ
;
A
#
# COMPACT_ATOMS: atom_id res chain seq x y z
N MET A 1 -6.98 -18.77 -4.97
CA MET A 1 -6.54 -17.88 -3.89
C MET A 1 -5.08 -18.23 -3.66
N ASP A 2 -4.15 -17.32 -4.00
CA ASP A 2 -2.71 -17.62 -3.99
C ASP A 2 -2.03 -17.28 -2.65
N TYR A 3 -2.80 -16.71 -1.73
CA TYR A 3 -2.40 -16.29 -0.38
C TYR A 3 -3.48 -16.63 0.64
N GLY A 4 -3.07 -16.91 1.87
CA GLY A 4 -3.95 -17.08 3.03
C GLY A 4 -4.19 -15.81 3.87
N PHE A 5 -3.78 -14.63 3.39
CA PHE A 5 -3.94 -13.35 4.10
C PHE A 5 -4.72 -12.33 3.27
N PHE A 6 -5.65 -11.62 3.91
CA PHE A 6 -6.36 -10.47 3.33
C PHE A 6 -6.82 -9.53 4.44
N TYR A 7 -7.05 -8.26 4.10
CA TYR A 7 -7.63 -7.30 5.03
C TYR A 7 -9.15 -7.41 5.03
N LEU A 8 -9.72 -7.51 6.23
CA LEU A 8 -11.15 -7.44 6.43
C LEU A 8 -11.50 -6.02 6.91
N ILE A 9 -12.25 -5.28 6.10
CA ILE A 9 -12.82 -3.97 6.47
C ILE A 9 -14.34 -4.11 6.61
N ASN A 10 -14.99 -3.13 7.27
CA ASN A 10 -16.43 -3.17 7.53
C ASN A 10 -16.89 -4.45 8.27
N HIS A 11 -16.02 -5.01 9.11
CA HIS A 11 -16.30 -6.23 9.89
C HIS A 11 -17.30 -6.00 11.03
N GLY A 12 -17.65 -4.75 11.36
CA GLY A 12 -18.65 -4.43 12.38
C GLY A 12 -18.21 -4.68 13.83
N VAL A 13 -16.89 -4.77 14.08
CA VAL A 13 -16.33 -4.68 15.43
C VAL A 13 -15.93 -3.22 15.63
N GLU A 14 -16.40 -2.61 16.71
CA GLU A 14 -16.18 -1.18 16.96
C GLU A 14 -14.70 -0.90 17.28
N ASN A 15 -14.14 0.16 16.68
CA ASN A 15 -12.73 0.54 16.91
C ASN A 15 -12.44 0.82 18.39
N GLU A 16 -13.39 1.41 19.11
CA GLU A 16 -13.29 1.66 20.56
C GLU A 16 -13.13 0.35 21.36
N LEU A 17 -13.84 -0.71 20.96
CA LEU A 17 -13.73 -2.03 21.60
C LEU A 17 -12.39 -2.68 21.29
N ILE A 18 -11.90 -2.56 20.05
CA ILE A 18 -10.56 -3.04 19.66
C ILE A 18 -9.48 -2.38 20.53
N GLN A 19 -9.52 -1.04 20.63
CA GLN A 19 -8.55 -0.29 21.44
C GLN A 19 -8.61 -0.67 22.91
N LYS A 20 -9.82 -0.83 23.46
CA LYS A 20 -10.01 -1.27 24.84
C LYS A 20 -9.48 -2.69 25.09
N ALA A 21 -9.71 -3.62 24.16
CA ALA A 21 -9.18 -4.98 24.26
C ALA A 21 -7.64 -5.00 24.22
N LEU A 22 -7.02 -4.19 23.36
CA LEU A 22 -5.56 -4.02 23.32
C LEU A 22 -5.01 -3.41 24.62
N GLU A 23 -5.70 -2.42 25.19
CA GLU A 23 -5.34 -1.82 26.48
C GLU A 23 -5.40 -2.83 27.62
N GLU A 24 -6.50 -3.58 27.76
CA GLU A 24 -6.64 -4.62 28.79
C GLU A 24 -5.63 -5.76 28.60
N SER A 25 -5.31 -6.11 27.35
CA SER A 25 -4.22 -7.03 27.03
C SER A 25 -2.88 -6.52 27.56
N ARG A 26 -2.54 -5.25 27.34
CA ARG A 26 -1.32 -4.62 27.89
C ARG A 26 -1.31 -4.62 29.42
N ASN A 27 -2.44 -4.29 30.05
CA ASN A 27 -2.57 -4.30 31.51
C ASN A 27 -2.25 -5.70 32.07
N PHE A 28 -2.77 -6.76 31.47
CA PHE A 28 -2.45 -8.12 31.88
C PHE A 28 -0.97 -8.47 31.72
N PHE A 29 -0.37 -8.21 30.56
CA PHE A 29 1.03 -8.56 30.33
C PHE A 29 2.02 -7.71 31.17
N SER A 30 1.58 -6.54 31.64
CA SER A 30 2.33 -5.70 32.58
C SER A 30 2.36 -6.24 34.02
N LEU A 31 1.51 -7.22 34.36
CA LEU A 31 1.50 -7.82 35.70
C LEU A 31 2.83 -8.52 36.01
N PRO A 32 3.23 -8.59 37.30
CA PRO A 32 4.37 -9.39 37.73
C PRO A 32 4.24 -10.84 37.25
N LEU A 33 5.38 -11.45 36.87
CA LEU A 33 5.40 -12.81 36.34
C LEU A 33 4.72 -13.81 37.31
N GLU A 34 4.89 -13.62 38.61
CA GLU A 34 4.26 -14.44 39.65
C GLU A 34 2.73 -14.42 39.58
N GLU A 35 2.12 -13.28 39.26
CA GLU A 35 0.66 -13.18 39.08
C GLU A 35 0.21 -13.88 37.80
N LYS A 36 0.96 -13.71 36.70
CA LYS A 36 0.65 -14.38 35.42
C LYS A 36 0.77 -15.91 35.53
N LEU A 37 1.76 -16.40 36.27
CA LEU A 37 1.99 -17.83 36.50
C LEU A 37 0.93 -18.51 37.38
N LYS A 38 0.06 -17.76 38.07
CA LYS A 38 -1.13 -18.32 38.75
C LYS A 38 -2.18 -18.85 37.77
N LEU A 39 -2.08 -18.49 36.49
CA LEU A 39 -3.03 -18.86 35.45
C LEU A 39 -2.36 -19.73 34.37
N PRO A 40 -1.67 -20.84 34.71
CA PRO A 40 -0.83 -21.56 33.76
C PRO A 40 -1.66 -22.19 32.65
N ARG A 41 -1.10 -22.29 31.44
CA ARG A 41 -1.82 -22.90 30.31
C ARG A 41 -2.15 -24.37 30.58
N THR A 42 -3.44 -24.67 30.72
CA THR A 42 -4.00 -26.02 30.87
C THR A 42 -5.10 -26.22 29.82
N GLU A 43 -5.11 -27.38 29.14
CA GLU A 43 -6.08 -27.68 28.07
C GLU A 43 -6.24 -26.55 27.03
N HIS A 44 -5.11 -25.90 26.68
CA HIS A 44 -5.06 -24.74 25.77
C HIS A 44 -5.82 -23.49 26.25
N ARG A 45 -5.93 -23.27 27.57
CA ARG A 45 -6.50 -22.08 28.22
C ARG A 45 -5.53 -21.51 29.25
N GLY A 46 -5.39 -20.19 29.32
CA GLY A 46 -4.50 -19.52 30.27
C GLY A 46 -3.17 -19.06 29.66
N TYR A 47 -2.21 -18.74 30.54
CA TYR A 47 -0.97 -18.04 30.27
C TYR A 47 0.20 -18.97 29.90
N THR A 48 1.00 -18.54 28.93
CA THR A 48 2.27 -19.18 28.54
C THR A 48 3.40 -18.13 28.59
N PRO A 49 4.49 -18.38 29.35
CA PRO A 49 5.57 -17.41 29.51
C PRO A 49 6.50 -17.32 28.28
N LEU A 50 7.39 -16.32 28.30
CA LEU A 50 8.46 -16.15 27.31
C LEU A 50 9.25 -17.46 27.11
N TYR A 51 9.62 -17.74 25.85
CA TYR A 51 10.41 -18.90 25.43
C TYR A 51 9.77 -20.28 25.66
N ALA A 52 8.56 -20.35 26.23
CA ALA A 52 7.88 -21.64 26.45
C ALA A 52 7.28 -22.23 25.17
N GLU A 53 7.06 -21.44 24.13
CA GLU A 53 6.67 -21.92 22.80
C GLU A 53 7.84 -21.80 21.82
N LYS A 54 7.92 -22.76 20.90
CA LYS A 54 8.85 -22.73 19.77
C LYS A 54 8.13 -23.17 18.51
N LEU A 55 7.75 -22.20 17.69
CA LEU A 55 6.93 -22.46 16.51
C LEU A 55 7.74 -23.10 15.37
N ASP A 56 8.97 -22.64 15.14
CA ASP A 56 9.93 -23.26 14.24
C ASP A 56 10.91 -24.13 15.04
N THR A 57 10.64 -25.43 15.07
CA THR A 57 11.47 -26.40 15.78
C THR A 57 12.86 -26.60 15.14
N SER A 58 13.07 -26.13 13.92
CA SER A 58 14.36 -26.26 13.21
C SER A 58 15.41 -25.23 13.63
N LEU A 59 14.99 -24.11 14.22
CA LEU A 59 15.89 -23.08 14.72
C LEU A 59 16.65 -23.57 15.97
N HIS A 60 17.94 -23.27 16.08
CA HIS A 60 18.70 -23.49 17.31
C HIS A 60 18.56 -22.29 18.26
N SER A 61 17.34 -22.08 18.79
CA SER A 61 17.00 -21.06 19.79
C SER A 61 16.38 -21.66 21.06
N GLU A 62 16.40 -20.89 22.15
CA GLU A 62 15.79 -21.24 23.45
C GLU A 62 14.26 -21.25 23.42
N GLY A 63 13.65 -20.54 22.45
CA GLY A 63 12.20 -20.43 22.25
C GLY A 63 11.84 -19.12 21.54
N ASP A 64 10.55 -18.90 21.30
CA ASP A 64 10.02 -17.65 20.77
C ASP A 64 9.98 -16.57 21.88
N LEU A 65 10.43 -15.35 21.56
CA LEU A 65 10.36 -14.18 22.45
C LEU A 65 8.95 -13.60 22.48
N LYS A 66 7.99 -14.37 22.99
CA LYS A 66 6.60 -13.95 23.18
C LYS A 66 6.00 -14.63 24.39
N GLU A 67 5.08 -13.93 25.02
CA GLU A 67 4.19 -14.50 26.01
C GLU A 67 2.75 -14.44 25.48
N THR A 68 1.93 -15.39 25.90
CA THR A 68 0.58 -15.55 25.33
C THR A 68 -0.46 -15.85 26.39
N PHE A 69 -1.70 -15.49 26.12
CA PHE A 69 -2.86 -15.90 26.93
C PHE A 69 -3.97 -16.42 26.04
N TYR A 70 -4.46 -17.63 26.31
CA TYR A 70 -5.50 -18.28 25.53
C TYR A 70 -6.85 -18.27 26.26
N ILE A 71 -7.89 -17.81 25.57
CA ILE A 71 -9.29 -17.88 26.01
C ILE A 71 -10.03 -18.78 25.02
N GLY A 72 -10.76 -19.75 25.54
CA GLY A 72 -11.55 -20.70 24.76
C GLY A 72 -12.92 -20.20 24.38
N THR A 73 -13.77 -21.16 24.02
CA THR A 73 -15.22 -20.97 23.86
C THR A 73 -15.85 -20.47 25.15
N LEU A 74 -16.77 -19.52 25.01
CA LEU A 74 -17.56 -18.99 26.14
C LEU A 74 -18.86 -19.78 26.36
N ASP A 75 -19.40 -20.39 25.31
CA ASP A 75 -20.76 -20.98 25.29
C ASP A 75 -20.78 -22.52 25.23
N ASP A 76 -19.69 -23.20 25.58
CA ASP A 76 -19.61 -24.68 25.57
C ASP A 76 -19.50 -25.24 26.99
N ASP A 77 -19.74 -26.55 27.15
CA ASP A 77 -19.56 -27.30 28.39
C ASP A 77 -18.15 -27.13 28.97
N LYS A 78 -17.18 -26.79 28.12
CA LYS A 78 -15.77 -26.53 28.45
C LYS A 78 -15.44 -25.08 28.84
N SER A 79 -16.42 -24.17 28.87
CA SER A 79 -16.23 -22.76 29.24
C SER A 79 -15.64 -22.58 30.65
N HIS A 80 -15.93 -23.52 31.56
CA HIS A 80 -15.39 -23.55 32.93
C HIS A 80 -13.86 -23.75 32.98
N LEU A 81 -13.24 -24.19 31.89
CA LEU A 81 -11.78 -24.33 31.77
C LEU A 81 -11.08 -23.00 31.49
N ASN A 82 -11.83 -21.95 31.09
CA ASN A 82 -11.27 -20.63 30.91
C ASN A 82 -10.78 -20.08 32.26
N GLN A 83 -9.55 -19.56 32.24
CA GLN A 83 -8.93 -18.94 33.40
C GLN A 83 -9.01 -17.42 33.28
N TRP A 84 -9.16 -16.75 34.42
CA TRP A 84 -9.37 -15.31 34.47
C TRP A 84 -8.49 -14.68 35.54
N PRO A 85 -7.84 -13.53 35.28
CA PRO A 85 -7.21 -12.76 36.34
C PRO A 85 -8.26 -12.30 37.36
N SER A 86 -7.83 -12.09 38.60
CA SER A 86 -8.71 -11.62 39.67
C SER A 86 -9.35 -10.28 39.28
N GLN A 87 -10.66 -10.15 39.50
CA GLN A 87 -11.39 -8.88 39.32
C GLN A 87 -10.89 -7.78 40.25
N GLU A 88 -10.22 -8.13 41.35
CA GLU A 88 -9.59 -7.14 42.23
C GLU A 88 -8.35 -6.49 41.58
N ILE A 89 -7.64 -7.23 40.73
CA ILE A 89 -6.43 -6.77 40.04
C ILE A 89 -6.80 -6.13 38.70
N LEU A 90 -7.66 -6.79 37.93
CA LEU A 90 -8.09 -6.36 36.61
C LEU A 90 -9.63 -6.38 36.51
N PRO A 91 -10.33 -5.35 37.02
CA PRO A 91 -11.79 -5.34 37.15
C PRO A 91 -12.54 -5.47 35.82
N SER A 92 -12.03 -4.85 34.76
CA SER A 92 -12.69 -4.75 33.45
C SER A 92 -12.25 -5.82 32.45
N TRP A 93 -11.20 -6.59 32.77
CA TRP A 93 -10.50 -7.41 31.79
C TRP A 93 -11.37 -8.54 31.25
N ARG A 94 -11.98 -9.33 32.14
CA ARG A 94 -12.85 -10.45 31.75
C ARG A 94 -14.00 -9.97 30.87
N PHE A 95 -14.75 -8.97 31.33
CA PHE A 95 -15.89 -8.42 30.58
C PHE A 95 -15.47 -7.91 29.20
N THR A 96 -14.33 -7.22 29.12
CA THR A 96 -13.82 -6.68 27.85
C THR A 96 -13.42 -7.80 26.89
N MET A 97 -12.73 -8.84 27.38
CA MET A 97 -12.32 -9.98 26.55
C MET A 97 -13.51 -10.83 26.10
N GLU A 98 -14.51 -11.04 26.95
CA GLU A 98 -15.76 -11.73 26.60
C GLU A 98 -16.53 -10.95 25.51
N LEU A 99 -16.68 -9.63 25.68
CA LEU A 99 -17.36 -8.79 24.69
C LEU A 99 -16.61 -8.75 23.34
N TYR A 100 -15.28 -8.63 23.38
CA TYR A 100 -14.44 -8.65 22.19
C TYR A 100 -14.52 -10.00 21.47
N TYR A 101 -14.46 -11.10 22.22
CA TYR A 101 -14.60 -12.46 21.71
C TYR A 101 -15.88 -12.63 20.90
N GLU A 102 -17.04 -12.25 21.46
CA GLU A 102 -18.34 -12.40 20.80
C GLU A 102 -18.43 -11.58 19.50
N LYS A 103 -17.94 -10.34 19.52
CA LYS A 103 -17.95 -9.44 18.36
C LYS A 103 -17.07 -9.96 17.23
N VAL A 104 -15.86 -10.43 17.55
CA VAL A 104 -14.94 -11.01 16.57
C VAL A 104 -15.46 -12.36 16.06
N LEU A 105 -16.04 -13.20 16.91
CA LEU A 105 -16.67 -14.45 16.52
C LEU A 105 -17.83 -14.21 15.53
N SER A 106 -18.66 -13.20 15.77
CA SER A 106 -19.72 -12.78 14.84
C SER A 106 -19.17 -12.30 13.49
N ALA A 107 -18.05 -11.56 13.48
CA ALA A 107 -17.36 -11.22 12.24
C ALA A 107 -16.81 -12.45 11.51
N GLY A 108 -16.21 -13.39 12.25
CA GLY A 108 -15.71 -14.66 11.71
C GLY A 108 -16.80 -15.53 11.10
N ARG A 109 -17.95 -15.68 11.77
CA ARG A 109 -19.11 -16.42 11.23
C ARG A 109 -19.61 -15.83 9.92
N ARG A 110 -19.76 -14.50 9.85
CA ARG A 110 -20.15 -13.81 8.61
C ARG A 110 -19.14 -14.03 7.49
N LEU A 111 -17.84 -13.96 7.79
CA LEU A 111 -16.79 -14.22 6.80
C LEU A 111 -16.83 -15.66 6.28
N ILE A 112 -17.02 -16.64 7.17
CA ILE A 112 -17.18 -18.06 6.79
C ILE A 112 -18.39 -18.23 5.86
N SER A 113 -19.52 -17.58 6.15
CA SER A 113 -20.70 -17.59 5.29
C SER A 113 -20.45 -16.98 3.91
N LEU A 114 -19.71 -15.87 3.84
CA LEU A 114 -19.29 -15.28 2.56
C LEU A 114 -18.37 -16.21 1.76
N ILE A 115 -17.48 -16.93 2.44
CA ILE A 115 -16.63 -17.94 1.79
C ILE A 115 -17.47 -19.09 1.25
N ALA A 116 -18.49 -19.55 1.98
CA ALA A 116 -19.40 -20.59 1.50
C ALA A 116 -20.11 -20.16 0.21
N LEU A 117 -20.68 -18.95 0.20
CA LEU A 117 -21.31 -18.38 -0.99
C LEU A 117 -20.34 -18.24 -2.17
N ALA A 118 -19.11 -17.78 -1.91
CA ALA A 118 -18.08 -17.67 -2.95
C ALA A 118 -17.68 -19.02 -3.57
N LEU A 119 -17.86 -20.11 -2.83
CA LEU A 119 -17.66 -21.48 -3.30
C LEU A 119 -18.92 -22.10 -3.95
N ASN A 120 -19.99 -21.32 -4.15
CA ASN A 120 -21.31 -21.76 -4.61
C ASN A 120 -21.94 -22.83 -3.69
N LEU A 121 -21.75 -22.71 -2.37
CA LEU A 121 -22.38 -23.53 -1.35
C LEU A 121 -23.51 -22.74 -0.65
N GLU A 122 -24.33 -23.43 0.15
CA GLU A 122 -25.28 -22.76 1.05
C GLU A 122 -24.56 -21.84 2.04
N GLU A 123 -25.15 -20.70 2.38
CA GLU A 123 -24.55 -19.68 3.25
C GLU A 123 -24.08 -20.22 4.61
N ASP A 124 -24.78 -21.22 5.14
CA ASP A 124 -24.52 -21.85 6.42
C ASP A 124 -23.84 -23.23 6.28
N PHE A 125 -23.34 -23.59 5.10
CA PHE A 125 -22.73 -24.89 4.82
C PHE A 125 -21.65 -25.27 5.85
N PHE A 126 -20.69 -24.39 6.09
CA PHE A 126 -19.61 -24.63 7.06
C PHE A 126 -20.08 -24.56 8.53
N LEU A 127 -21.17 -23.84 8.80
CA LEU A 127 -21.75 -23.74 10.15
C LEU A 127 -22.56 -25.00 10.51
N LYS A 128 -23.08 -25.71 9.51
CA LYS A 128 -23.78 -27.00 9.65
C LYS A 128 -22.83 -28.20 9.70
N ALA A 129 -21.67 -28.11 9.04
CA ALA A 129 -20.80 -29.25 8.78
C ALA A 129 -20.16 -29.82 10.06
N GLU A 130 -19.54 -28.97 10.88
CA GLU A 130 -18.98 -29.34 12.18
C GLU A 130 -19.05 -28.15 13.17
N PRO A 131 -19.06 -28.41 14.50
CA PRO A 131 -18.99 -27.35 15.49
C PRO A 131 -17.70 -26.55 15.33
N LEU A 132 -17.81 -25.22 15.21
CA LEU A 132 -16.66 -24.34 15.25
C LEU A 132 -16.02 -24.40 16.65
N TYR A 133 -14.69 -24.47 16.71
CA TYR A 133 -13.90 -24.37 17.95
C TYR A 133 -13.10 -23.05 18.02
N PRO A 134 -13.78 -21.90 18.17
CA PRO A 134 -13.12 -20.60 18.26
C PRO A 134 -12.35 -20.44 19.57
N PHE A 135 -11.19 -19.80 19.48
CA PHE A 135 -10.41 -19.38 20.64
C PHE A 135 -9.79 -18.01 20.36
N LEU A 136 -9.64 -17.21 21.41
CA LEU A 136 -8.96 -15.92 21.39
C LEU A 136 -7.55 -16.11 21.95
N ARG A 137 -6.56 -15.52 21.27
CA ARG A 137 -5.16 -15.58 21.65
C ARG A 137 -4.62 -14.17 21.78
N LEU A 138 -4.25 -13.78 22.99
CA LEU A 138 -3.53 -12.54 23.26
C LEU A 138 -2.04 -12.81 23.12
N LEU A 139 -1.33 -11.90 22.47
CA LEU A 139 0.09 -12.01 22.16
C LEU A 139 0.79 -10.75 22.66
N HIS A 140 1.90 -10.92 23.37
CA HIS A 140 2.77 -9.82 23.74
C HIS A 140 4.22 -10.15 23.43
N TYR A 141 4.88 -9.20 22.77
CA TYR A 141 6.27 -9.24 22.39
C TYR A 141 6.99 -8.15 23.19
N PRO A 142 7.86 -8.51 24.14
CA PRO A 142 8.54 -7.52 24.96
C PRO A 142 9.50 -6.67 24.12
N ALA A 143 9.65 -5.39 24.47
CA ALA A 143 10.67 -4.53 23.89
C ALA A 143 12.05 -4.93 24.45
N GLU A 144 12.96 -5.40 23.60
CA GLU A 144 14.33 -5.71 24.02
C GLU A 144 15.19 -4.45 24.04
N GLN A 145 15.95 -4.26 25.13
CA GLN A 145 17.00 -3.25 25.23
C GLN A 145 18.36 -3.94 25.01
N GLY A 146 18.89 -3.93 23.78
CA GLY A 146 20.20 -4.52 23.49
C GLY A 146 20.48 -4.79 22.01
N MET A 147 21.67 -5.35 21.71
CA MET A 147 21.96 -5.87 20.37
C MET A 147 21.21 -7.18 20.16
N LEU A 148 20.33 -7.19 19.17
CA LEU A 148 19.54 -8.34 18.76
C LEU A 148 20.48 -9.46 18.25
N ASP A 149 20.37 -10.65 18.82
CA ASP A 149 20.81 -11.87 18.12
C ASP A 149 19.75 -12.14 17.04
N GLU A 150 20.15 -12.17 15.76
CA GLU A 150 19.27 -12.43 14.61
C GLU A 150 18.47 -13.75 14.73
N LYS A 151 18.87 -14.64 15.66
CA LYS A 151 18.19 -15.91 15.93
C LYS A 151 17.03 -15.81 16.91
N VAL A 152 16.88 -14.72 17.66
CA VAL A 152 15.79 -14.55 18.64
C VAL A 152 14.64 -13.83 17.95
N LEU A 153 13.60 -14.60 17.59
CA LEU A 153 12.39 -14.09 16.95
C LEU A 153 11.26 -13.96 17.97
N GLY A 154 10.46 -12.90 17.86
CA GLY A 154 9.25 -12.72 18.68
C GLY A 154 8.28 -13.90 18.52
N ALA A 155 7.97 -14.26 17.28
CA ALA A 155 7.36 -15.53 16.93
C ALA A 155 8.08 -16.07 15.69
N SER A 156 8.61 -17.29 15.77
CA SER A 156 9.24 -17.91 14.61
C SER A 156 8.23 -18.33 13.52
N ALA A 157 8.72 -18.59 12.31
CA ALA A 157 7.89 -18.83 11.12
C ALA A 157 7.01 -20.09 11.28
N HIS A 158 5.72 -19.97 10.95
CA HIS A 158 4.75 -21.05 11.10
C HIS A 158 3.53 -20.88 10.19
N SER A 159 2.65 -21.88 10.20
CA SER A 159 1.30 -21.82 9.63
C SER A 159 0.27 -22.07 10.72
N ASP A 160 -0.85 -21.35 10.68
CA ASP A 160 -1.95 -21.56 11.61
C ASP A 160 -2.68 -22.88 11.30
N TYR A 161 -3.14 -23.55 12.36
CA TYR A 161 -3.86 -24.83 12.25
C TYR A 161 -5.37 -24.67 12.01
N GLY A 162 -5.92 -23.45 12.19
CA GLY A 162 -7.35 -23.17 12.11
C GLY A 162 -7.85 -22.85 10.69
N MET A 163 -9.17 -22.83 10.51
CA MET A 163 -9.81 -22.49 9.23
C MET A 163 -9.56 -21.03 8.82
N ILE A 164 -9.71 -20.10 9.77
CA ILE A 164 -9.51 -18.65 9.57
C ILE A 164 -8.95 -18.06 10.87
N THR A 165 -7.93 -17.22 10.75
CA THR A 165 -7.42 -16.38 11.84
C THR A 165 -7.81 -14.93 11.55
N LEU A 166 -8.53 -14.30 12.49
CA LEU A 166 -8.73 -12.85 12.49
C LEU A 166 -7.69 -12.23 13.42
N LEU A 167 -6.77 -11.45 12.84
CA LEU A 167 -5.66 -10.84 13.54
C LEU A 167 -5.82 -9.31 13.59
N VAL A 168 -5.59 -8.74 14.76
CA VAL A 168 -5.46 -7.29 14.98
C VAL A 168 -4.09 -7.02 15.57
N SER A 169 -3.41 -5.97 15.09
CA SER A 169 -2.18 -5.46 15.69
C SER A 169 -2.39 -4.05 16.26
N ASP A 170 -1.50 -3.63 17.16
CA ASP A 170 -1.45 -2.29 17.75
C ASP A 170 -0.74 -1.26 16.85
N GLY A 171 -0.42 -1.64 15.61
CA GLY A 171 0.29 -0.80 14.64
C GLY A 171 1.82 -0.88 14.73
N VAL A 172 2.38 -1.58 15.73
CA VAL A 172 3.83 -1.81 15.78
C VAL A 172 4.22 -2.78 14.66
N PRO A 173 5.19 -2.41 13.79
CA PRO A 173 5.63 -3.30 12.70
C PRO A 173 6.39 -4.50 13.26
N GLY A 174 6.38 -5.62 12.54
CA GLY A 174 7.14 -6.83 12.92
C GLY A 174 6.55 -8.14 12.40
N LEU A 175 5.24 -8.16 12.10
CA LEU A 175 4.64 -9.31 11.43
C LEU A 175 5.16 -9.42 10.00
N GLN A 176 5.93 -10.48 9.75
CA GLN A 176 6.37 -10.86 8.42
C GLN A 176 5.66 -12.15 8.03
N ALA A 177 4.70 -12.05 7.13
CA ALA A 177 4.29 -13.24 6.39
C ALA A 177 5.41 -13.53 5.38
N ARG A 178 5.89 -14.78 5.32
CA ARG A 178 6.73 -15.25 4.20
C ARG A 178 5.86 -15.33 2.95
N VAL A 179 5.47 -14.17 2.47
CA VAL A 179 4.86 -13.98 1.18
C VAL A 179 6.03 -14.04 0.22
N ILE A 180 6.10 -15.08 -0.59
CA ILE A 180 6.77 -14.90 -1.88
C ILE A 180 5.95 -13.77 -2.51
N PHE A 181 6.42 -12.53 -2.49
CA PHE A 181 5.75 -11.37 -3.07
C PHE A 181 5.47 -11.75 -4.53
N LYS A 182 4.29 -12.29 -4.81
CA LYS A 182 3.92 -12.80 -6.13
C LYS A 182 3.04 -11.70 -6.68
N VAL A 183 3.65 -10.89 -7.51
CA VAL A 183 3.07 -9.62 -7.91
C VAL A 183 2.00 -9.85 -8.98
N PHE A 184 0.96 -10.64 -8.65
CA PHE A 184 -0.11 -11.04 -9.55
C PHE A 184 -0.77 -9.81 -10.12
N ALA A 185 -1.03 -8.79 -9.29
CA ALA A 185 -1.54 -7.52 -9.77
C ALA A 185 -0.60 -6.88 -10.80
N CYS A 186 0.73 -6.91 -10.62
CA CYS A 186 1.66 -6.46 -11.65
C CYS A 186 1.65 -7.32 -12.92
N LYS A 187 1.37 -8.62 -12.83
CA LYS A 187 1.29 -9.53 -13.99
C LYS A 187 -0.03 -9.43 -14.75
N ASP A 188 -1.13 -9.18 -14.04
CA ASP A 188 -2.49 -9.18 -14.57
C ASP A 188 -2.90 -7.79 -15.06
N THR A 189 -2.96 -6.81 -14.15
CA THR A 189 -3.45 -5.46 -14.44
C THR A 189 -2.36 -4.42 -14.53
N GLY A 190 -1.19 -4.64 -13.91
CA GLY A 190 -0.20 -3.58 -13.72
C GLY A 190 -0.62 -2.51 -12.72
N PHE A 191 -1.75 -2.67 -12.04
CA PHE A 191 -2.38 -1.69 -11.14
C PHE A 191 -2.86 -2.36 -9.85
N PHE A 192 -2.59 -1.74 -8.70
CA PHE A 192 -3.05 -2.21 -7.39
C PHE A 192 -3.13 -1.08 -6.38
N TYR A 193 -3.80 -1.33 -5.25
CA TYR A 193 -3.82 -0.41 -4.12
C TYR A 193 -2.74 -0.77 -3.12
N LEU A 194 -2.02 0.25 -2.64
CA LEU A 194 -1.12 0.15 -1.50
C LEU A 194 -1.77 0.85 -0.31
N ILE A 195 -2.08 0.07 0.72
CA ILE A 195 -2.57 0.53 2.03
C ILE A 195 -1.54 0.21 3.10
N ASN A 196 -1.66 0.81 4.29
CA ASN A 196 -0.70 0.63 5.39
C ASN A 196 0.75 0.94 4.97
N HIS A 197 0.93 1.93 4.10
CA HIS A 197 2.23 2.36 3.57
C HIS A 197 3.10 3.13 4.57
N GLY A 198 2.63 3.33 5.81
CA GLY A 198 3.38 3.99 6.89
C GLY A 198 3.48 5.52 6.79
N ILE A 199 2.66 6.14 5.93
CA ILE A 199 2.56 7.62 5.82
C ILE A 199 1.31 8.05 6.55
N GLU A 200 1.44 9.06 7.41
CA GLU A 200 0.36 9.64 8.19
C GLU A 200 -0.75 10.18 7.27
N ILE A 201 -2.00 9.81 7.53
CA ILE A 201 -3.15 10.21 6.69
C ILE A 201 -3.33 11.74 6.72
N GLU A 202 -3.05 12.35 7.86
CA GLU A 202 -3.09 13.80 8.05
C GLU A 202 -2.07 14.52 7.15
N LEU A 203 -0.89 13.92 6.91
CA LEU A 203 0.11 14.47 6.00
C LEU A 203 -0.36 14.40 4.54
N ILE A 204 -0.97 13.29 4.14
CA ILE A 204 -1.54 13.14 2.79
C ILE A 204 -2.65 14.17 2.55
N GLN A 205 -3.56 14.34 3.52
CA GLN A 205 -4.64 15.32 3.46
C GLN A 205 -4.10 16.74 3.39
N LYS A 206 -3.13 17.08 4.24
CA LYS A 206 -2.48 18.40 4.23
C LYS A 206 -1.76 18.68 2.91
N ALA A 207 -1.06 17.69 2.34
CA ALA A 207 -0.41 17.85 1.04
C ALA A 207 -1.43 18.07 -0.09
N LEU A 208 -2.57 17.37 -0.08
CA LEU A 208 -3.67 17.63 -1.02
C LEU A 208 -4.24 19.04 -0.84
N GLU A 209 -4.42 19.51 0.39
CA GLU A 209 -4.90 20.87 0.68
C GLU A 209 -3.92 21.94 0.19
N GLU A 210 -2.62 21.78 0.46
CA GLU A 210 -1.58 22.67 -0.06
C GLU A 210 -1.50 22.63 -1.60
N SER A 211 -1.74 21.48 -2.22
CA SER A 211 -1.89 21.39 -3.68
C SER A 211 -3.06 22.24 -4.17
N LYS A 212 -4.22 22.20 -3.50
CA LYS A 212 -5.40 23.03 -3.84
C LYS A 212 -5.10 24.52 -3.68
N ASN A 213 -4.44 24.90 -2.57
CA ASN A 213 -4.05 26.28 -2.31
C ASN A 213 -3.13 26.84 -3.40
N PHE A 214 -2.17 26.03 -3.88
CA PHE A 214 -1.32 26.40 -4.99
C PHE A 214 -2.09 26.62 -6.30
N PHE A 215 -2.96 25.69 -6.69
CA PHE A 215 -3.71 25.82 -7.93
C PHE A 215 -4.76 26.94 -7.90
N SER A 216 -5.19 27.35 -6.71
CA SER A 216 -6.07 28.50 -6.48
C SER A 216 -5.37 29.86 -6.64
N LEU A 217 -4.04 29.90 -6.73
CA LEU A 217 -3.31 31.14 -6.97
C LEU A 217 -3.66 31.74 -8.36
N PRO A 218 -3.59 33.08 -8.51
CA PRO A 218 -3.68 33.73 -9.81
C PRO A 218 -2.69 33.14 -10.81
N LEU A 219 -3.07 33.08 -12.09
CA LEU A 219 -2.21 32.52 -13.13
C LEU A 219 -0.86 33.22 -13.19
N GLU A 220 -0.81 34.53 -12.96
CA GLU A 220 0.44 35.30 -12.93
C GLU A 220 1.41 34.79 -11.85
N GLU A 221 0.91 34.41 -10.67
CA GLU A 221 1.72 33.85 -9.60
C GLU A 221 2.22 32.44 -9.94
N LYS A 222 1.35 31.58 -10.49
CA LYS A 222 1.73 30.23 -10.93
C LYS A 222 2.78 30.25 -12.05
N MET A 223 2.65 31.18 -13.00
CA MET A 223 3.58 31.36 -14.12
C MET A 223 4.96 31.87 -13.70
N LYS A 224 5.14 32.46 -12.51
CA LYS A 224 6.48 32.74 -11.97
C LYS A 224 7.30 31.47 -11.76
N LEU A 225 6.61 30.35 -11.53
CA LEU A 225 7.21 29.02 -11.36
C LEU A 225 7.17 28.19 -12.64
N ALA A 226 7.02 28.81 -13.82
CA ALA A 226 6.89 28.10 -15.09
C ALA A 226 7.98 27.05 -15.30
N TRP A 227 7.60 25.97 -16.00
CA TRP A 227 8.43 24.80 -16.24
C TRP A 227 9.82 25.14 -16.78
N LYS A 228 10.86 24.71 -16.06
CA LYS A 228 12.29 24.85 -16.38
C LYS A 228 13.02 23.58 -15.97
N GLU A 229 13.87 23.06 -16.85
CA GLU A 229 14.74 21.90 -16.55
C GLU A 229 14.00 20.73 -15.84
N HIS A 230 12.82 20.38 -16.33
CA HIS A 230 11.97 19.30 -15.79
C HIS A 230 11.32 19.55 -14.42
N ARG A 231 11.24 20.80 -13.97
CA ARG A 231 10.62 21.23 -12.71
C ARG A 231 9.71 22.43 -12.93
N GLY A 232 8.75 22.65 -12.04
CA GLY A 232 7.87 23.82 -12.08
C GLY A 232 6.53 23.58 -12.77
N TYR A 233 5.83 24.67 -13.04
CA TYR A 233 4.42 24.74 -13.42
C TYR A 233 4.18 24.67 -14.93
N THR A 234 3.16 23.91 -15.34
CA THR A 234 2.62 23.86 -16.70
C THR A 234 1.14 24.27 -16.65
N PRO A 235 0.72 25.30 -17.40
CA PRO A 235 -0.65 25.78 -17.40
C PRO A 235 -1.61 24.84 -18.14
N LEU A 236 -2.92 25.10 -18.00
CA LEU A 236 -3.96 24.46 -18.79
C LEU A 236 -3.67 24.60 -20.29
N CYS A 237 -3.81 23.51 -21.04
CA CYS A 237 -3.73 23.54 -22.48
C CYS A 237 -4.90 24.38 -23.05
N SER A 238 -4.59 25.37 -23.89
CA SER A 238 -5.58 26.28 -24.49
C SER A 238 -6.26 25.70 -25.74
N GLU A 239 -5.79 24.56 -26.26
CA GLU A 239 -6.31 23.93 -27.47
C GLU A 239 -7.52 23.03 -27.18
N ARG A 240 -8.57 23.13 -28.01
CA ARG A 240 -9.85 22.41 -27.84
C ARG A 240 -9.77 20.87 -27.83
N LEU A 241 -8.62 20.29 -28.20
CA LEU A 241 -8.39 18.85 -28.27
C LEU A 241 -7.33 18.35 -27.28
N GLY A 242 -6.81 19.23 -26.42
CA GLY A 242 -5.77 18.88 -25.45
C GLY A 242 -6.32 18.35 -24.12
N ASP A 243 -5.42 17.76 -23.33
CA ASP A 243 -5.69 17.37 -21.94
C ASP A 243 -6.03 18.60 -21.10
N VAL A 244 -7.22 18.59 -20.47
CA VAL A 244 -7.66 19.70 -19.61
C VAL A 244 -7.11 19.50 -18.19
N LYS A 245 -5.85 19.87 -18.00
CA LYS A 245 -5.15 19.84 -16.71
C LYS A 245 -4.05 20.87 -16.60
N GLU A 246 -3.78 21.35 -15.40
CA GLU A 246 -2.56 22.07 -15.05
C GLU A 246 -1.75 21.25 -14.05
N THR A 247 -0.42 21.44 -14.06
CA THR A 247 0.48 20.59 -13.26
C THR A 247 1.66 21.38 -12.71
N ILE A 248 2.22 20.94 -11.59
CA ILE A 248 3.53 21.38 -11.08
C ILE A 248 4.37 20.18 -10.70
N TYR A 249 5.67 20.25 -11.01
CA TYR A 249 6.60 19.15 -10.82
C TYR A 249 7.71 19.53 -9.85
N ILE A 250 7.98 18.62 -8.92
CA ILE A 250 8.96 18.73 -7.85
C ILE A 250 9.85 17.50 -7.92
N GLY A 251 11.16 17.70 -8.05
CA GLY A 251 12.13 16.62 -8.02
C GLY A 251 12.65 16.33 -6.61
N PRO A 252 13.81 15.66 -6.52
CA PRO A 252 14.45 15.40 -5.23
C PRO A 252 14.68 16.70 -4.43
N VAL A 253 14.44 16.61 -3.13
CA VAL A 253 14.45 17.78 -2.21
C VAL A 253 15.75 17.90 -1.42
N GLU A 254 16.59 16.86 -1.39
CA GLU A 254 17.85 16.80 -0.63
C GLU A 254 19.09 16.50 -1.51
N ASP A 255 18.97 16.54 -2.85
CA ASP A 255 20.10 16.29 -3.75
C ASP A 255 20.81 17.58 -4.21
N ASP A 256 21.95 17.40 -4.89
CA ASP A 256 22.73 18.49 -5.49
C ASP A 256 21.92 19.33 -6.48
N LYS A 257 20.79 18.82 -7.00
CA LYS A 257 19.90 19.46 -7.98
C LYS A 257 18.62 20.02 -7.37
N SER A 258 18.47 19.98 -6.05
CA SER A 258 17.30 20.51 -5.33
C SER A 258 17.04 22.00 -5.62
N TYR A 259 18.09 22.74 -6.00
CA TYR A 259 18.01 24.14 -6.45
C TYR A 259 17.20 24.33 -7.74
N LEU A 260 16.97 23.26 -8.53
CA LEU A 260 16.12 23.31 -9.73
C LEU A 260 14.63 23.34 -9.39
N ASN A 261 14.24 22.91 -8.18
CA ASN A 261 12.85 22.94 -7.76
C ASN A 261 12.35 24.39 -7.64
N GLN A 262 11.16 24.64 -8.20
CA GLN A 262 10.53 25.95 -8.19
C GLN A 262 9.52 26.01 -7.05
N TRP A 263 9.73 26.92 -6.10
CA TRP A 263 8.91 27.04 -4.89
C TRP A 263 8.12 28.36 -4.89
N PRO A 264 6.82 28.35 -4.53
CA PRO A 264 6.09 29.60 -4.30
C PRO A 264 6.74 30.38 -3.14
N SER A 265 6.57 31.70 -3.15
CA SER A 265 7.07 32.53 -2.05
C SER A 265 6.44 32.11 -0.72
N ARG A 266 7.26 32.07 0.34
CA ARG A 266 6.79 31.83 1.71
C ARG A 266 5.82 32.90 2.20
N ASP A 267 5.83 34.09 1.60
CA ASP A 267 4.86 35.15 1.93
C ASP A 267 3.45 34.85 1.39
N ILE A 268 3.35 34.03 0.34
CA ILE A 268 2.09 33.66 -0.32
C ILE A 268 1.58 32.33 0.23
N LEU A 269 2.47 31.32 0.29
CA LEU A 269 2.15 29.99 0.80
C LEU A 269 3.21 29.56 1.84
N PRO A 270 3.08 29.97 3.11
CA PRO A 270 4.10 29.78 4.14
C PRO A 270 4.46 28.31 4.40
N SER A 271 3.47 27.42 4.34
CA SER A 271 3.60 26.01 4.73
C SER A 271 3.82 25.06 3.54
N TRP A 272 3.68 25.55 2.31
CA TRP A 272 3.61 24.69 1.11
C TRP A 272 4.89 23.91 0.88
N ARG A 273 6.03 24.62 0.86
CA ARG A 273 7.34 24.00 0.63
C ARG A 273 7.64 22.93 1.68
N PHE A 274 7.51 23.25 2.96
CA PHE A 274 7.78 22.31 4.05
C PHE A 274 6.88 21.07 3.96
N THR A 275 5.59 21.26 3.68
CA THR A 275 4.63 20.15 3.55
C THR A 275 4.98 19.26 2.36
N MET A 276 5.32 19.84 1.20
CA MET A 276 5.69 19.09 0.00
C MET A 276 7.02 18.36 0.16
N GLU A 277 8.03 18.97 0.81
CA GLU A 277 9.31 18.32 1.12
C GLU A 277 9.11 17.12 2.06
N LEU A 278 8.32 17.28 3.14
CA LEU A 278 8.02 16.19 4.07
C LEU A 278 7.23 15.06 3.40
N TYR A 279 6.20 15.40 2.62
CA TYR A 279 5.42 14.43 1.86
C TYR A 279 6.31 13.68 0.84
N TYR A 280 7.18 14.39 0.13
CA TYR A 280 8.12 13.83 -0.84
C TYR A 280 9.00 12.76 -0.21
N GLU A 281 9.63 13.03 0.93
CA GLU A 281 10.53 12.06 1.59
C GLU A 281 9.76 10.83 2.10
N LYS A 282 8.55 11.03 2.65
CA LYS A 282 7.70 9.93 3.12
C LYS A 282 7.24 9.02 1.98
N VAL A 283 6.79 9.59 0.86
CA VAL A 283 6.38 8.79 -0.32
C VAL A 283 7.58 8.15 -1.02
N ARG A 284 8.75 8.82 -1.03
CA ARG A 284 10.01 8.24 -1.51
C ARG A 284 10.40 7.00 -0.71
N ALA A 285 10.31 7.06 0.61
CA ALA A 285 10.60 5.92 1.49
C ALA A 285 9.64 4.74 1.23
N ALA A 286 8.33 5.00 1.15
CA ALA A 286 7.34 3.98 0.81
C ALA A 286 7.58 3.36 -0.59
N GLY A 287 7.91 4.20 -1.56
CA GLY A 287 8.27 3.77 -2.91
C GLY A 287 9.50 2.87 -2.96
N ARG A 288 10.57 3.21 -2.21
CA ARG A 288 11.79 2.42 -2.09
C ARG A 288 11.50 1.03 -1.49
N MET A 289 10.75 0.99 -0.38
CA MET A 289 10.35 -0.27 0.24
C MET A 289 9.59 -1.17 -0.76
N LEU A 290 8.66 -0.61 -1.53
CA LEU A 290 7.92 -1.38 -2.52
C LEU A 290 8.80 -1.88 -3.67
N ILE A 291 9.79 -1.10 -4.10
CA ILE A 291 10.78 -1.54 -5.09
C ILE A 291 11.63 -2.69 -4.56
N SER A 292 12.06 -2.63 -3.31
CA SER A 292 12.80 -3.71 -2.66
C SER A 292 11.99 -5.02 -2.60
N LEU A 293 10.70 -4.93 -2.30
CA LEU A 293 9.79 -6.08 -2.36
C LEU A 293 9.65 -6.62 -3.79
N ILE A 294 9.56 -5.75 -4.79
CA ILE A 294 9.55 -6.14 -6.20
C ILE A 294 10.85 -6.85 -6.61
N ALA A 295 12.01 -6.40 -6.12
CA ALA A 295 13.29 -7.03 -6.40
C ALA A 295 13.33 -8.47 -5.86
N LEU A 296 12.94 -8.65 -4.60
CA LEU A 296 12.86 -9.96 -3.95
C LEU A 296 11.89 -10.90 -4.69
N ALA A 297 10.74 -10.39 -5.16
CA ALA A 297 9.79 -11.16 -5.96
C ALA A 297 10.33 -11.66 -7.30
N LEU A 298 11.28 -10.91 -7.87
CA LEU A 298 11.96 -11.26 -9.11
C LEU A 298 13.20 -12.14 -8.86
N ASN A 299 13.37 -12.65 -7.63
CA ASN A 299 14.55 -13.39 -7.16
C ASN A 299 15.86 -12.61 -7.38
N LEU A 300 15.83 -11.30 -7.06
CA LEU A 300 16.99 -10.41 -7.06
C LEU A 300 17.34 -10.03 -5.61
N GLU A 301 18.51 -9.41 -5.42
CA GLU A 301 18.86 -8.77 -4.15
C GLU A 301 17.88 -7.64 -3.82
N GLU A 302 17.61 -7.42 -2.53
CA GLU A 302 16.64 -6.42 -2.04
C GLU A 302 16.94 -5.00 -2.53
N ASP A 303 18.20 -4.66 -2.67
CA ASP A 303 18.71 -3.36 -3.10
C ASP A 303 19.16 -3.35 -4.58
N PHE A 304 18.78 -4.37 -5.36
CA PHE A 304 19.19 -4.51 -6.76
C PHE A 304 18.94 -3.24 -7.60
N PHE A 305 17.73 -2.69 -7.51
CA PHE A 305 17.35 -1.48 -8.27
C PHE A 305 17.96 -0.19 -7.70
N GLU A 306 18.57 -0.24 -6.51
CA GLU A 306 19.31 0.88 -5.94
C GLU A 306 20.79 0.82 -6.32
N LYS A 307 21.36 -0.39 -6.36
CA LYS A 307 22.75 -0.66 -6.76
C LYS A 307 23.01 -0.42 -8.25
N ASP A 308 22.08 -0.84 -9.13
CA ASP A 308 22.24 -0.74 -10.59
C ASP A 308 21.95 0.67 -11.16
N GLY A 309 21.82 1.68 -10.29
CA GLY A 309 21.82 3.10 -10.62
C GLY A 309 20.88 3.91 -9.72
N PRO A 310 21.18 5.20 -9.43
CA PRO A 310 20.31 6.04 -8.61
C PRO A 310 18.95 6.22 -9.28
N MET A 311 17.85 6.11 -8.52
CA MET A 311 16.55 6.50 -9.07
C MET A 311 16.50 8.02 -9.27
N ASP A 312 15.74 8.49 -10.25
CA ASP A 312 15.43 9.91 -10.47
C ASP A 312 13.93 10.16 -10.22
N PRO A 313 13.47 10.07 -8.95
CA PRO A 313 12.07 10.24 -8.64
C PRO A 313 11.62 11.69 -8.80
N PHE A 314 10.34 11.88 -9.08
CA PHE A 314 9.72 13.20 -9.01
C PHE A 314 8.24 13.11 -8.63
N LEU A 315 7.77 14.15 -7.96
CA LEU A 315 6.38 14.37 -7.61
C LEU A 315 5.73 15.30 -8.65
N ARG A 316 4.54 14.95 -9.10
CA ARG A 316 3.69 15.78 -9.95
C ARG A 316 2.37 16.02 -9.24
N LEU A 317 2.05 17.28 -8.99
CA LEU A 317 0.72 17.68 -8.57
C LEU A 317 -0.12 17.98 -9.80
N LEU A 318 -1.37 17.53 -9.83
CA LEU A 318 -2.28 17.68 -10.96
C LEU A 318 -3.61 18.26 -10.49
N HIS A 319 -4.08 19.27 -11.21
CA HIS A 319 -5.40 19.84 -11.06
C HIS A 319 -6.16 19.73 -12.38
N TYR A 320 -7.35 19.16 -12.30
CA TYR A 320 -8.32 19.07 -13.39
C TYR A 320 -9.49 19.99 -13.03
N PRO A 321 -9.70 21.09 -13.76
CA PRO A 321 -10.74 22.04 -13.44
C PRO A 321 -12.12 21.42 -13.63
N GLY A 322 -13.04 21.77 -12.72
CA GLY A 322 -14.47 21.51 -12.90
C GLY A 322 -15.01 22.28 -14.09
N GLU A 323 -16.09 21.79 -14.69
CA GLU A 323 -16.66 22.40 -15.89
C GLU A 323 -18.07 22.92 -15.64
N GLN A 324 -18.39 24.10 -16.19
CA GLN A 324 -19.76 24.59 -16.34
C GLN A 324 -20.18 24.40 -17.81
N GLY A 325 -20.97 23.37 -18.13
CA GLY A 325 -21.47 23.14 -19.49
C GLY A 325 -21.68 21.68 -19.87
N VAL A 326 -21.93 21.44 -21.17
CA VAL A 326 -22.08 20.08 -21.73
C VAL A 326 -20.71 19.44 -21.86
N LEU A 327 -20.52 18.29 -21.21
CA LEU A 327 -19.30 17.49 -21.30
C LEU A 327 -19.16 16.93 -22.73
N ASP A 328 -18.12 17.34 -23.46
CA ASP A 328 -17.69 16.62 -24.65
C ASP A 328 -16.88 15.41 -24.23
N GLU A 329 -17.43 14.20 -24.41
CA GLU A 329 -16.79 12.93 -24.06
C GLU A 329 -15.45 12.71 -24.79
N LYS A 330 -15.18 13.46 -25.87
CA LYS A 330 -13.89 13.42 -26.58
C LYS A 330 -12.78 14.20 -25.86
N VAL A 331 -13.14 15.12 -24.98
CA VAL A 331 -12.19 15.94 -24.22
C VAL A 331 -11.92 15.25 -22.88
N LEU A 332 -10.69 14.78 -22.70
CA LEU A 332 -10.25 14.07 -21.50
C LEU A 332 -9.52 15.03 -20.54
N GLY A 333 -9.57 14.72 -19.24
CA GLY A 333 -8.71 15.38 -18.26
C GLY A 333 -7.26 14.96 -18.50
N SER A 334 -7.03 13.67 -18.73
CA SER A 334 -5.76 13.14 -19.23
C SER A 334 -6.04 12.08 -20.29
N SER A 335 -5.43 12.22 -21.46
CA SER A 335 -5.49 11.25 -22.54
C SER A 335 -4.90 9.89 -22.16
N ALA A 336 -5.26 8.86 -22.93
CA ALA A 336 -4.79 7.50 -22.73
C ALA A 336 -3.27 7.40 -22.90
N HIS A 337 -2.57 7.00 -21.85
CA HIS A 337 -1.12 6.82 -21.85
C HIS A 337 -0.70 5.66 -20.94
N SER A 338 0.56 5.27 -21.04
CA SER A 338 1.24 4.47 -20.03
C SER A 338 2.40 5.27 -19.46
N ASP A 339 2.72 5.05 -18.19
CA ASP A 339 3.84 5.73 -17.55
C ASP A 339 5.15 5.18 -18.09
N TYR A 340 6.08 6.07 -18.42
CA TYR A 340 7.35 5.68 -19.03
C TYR A 340 8.35 5.10 -18.04
N GLY A 341 8.13 5.36 -16.75
CA GLY A 341 9.01 5.03 -15.63
C GLY A 341 9.05 3.56 -15.22
N MET A 342 9.47 3.33 -13.98
CA MET A 342 9.46 2.02 -13.35
C MET A 342 8.13 1.76 -12.65
N MET A 343 7.69 2.72 -11.82
CA MET A 343 6.50 2.59 -10.99
C MET A 343 5.99 3.99 -10.60
N THR A 344 4.69 4.11 -10.37
CA THR A 344 4.05 5.36 -9.95
C THR A 344 3.17 5.11 -8.73
N LEU A 345 3.25 5.98 -7.72
CA LEU A 345 2.34 6.01 -6.57
C LEU A 345 1.43 7.23 -6.71
N LEU A 346 0.13 7.01 -6.87
CA LEU A 346 -0.87 8.05 -7.10
C LEU A 346 -1.83 8.13 -5.91
N VAL A 347 -2.01 9.34 -5.37
CA VAL A 347 -3.11 9.65 -4.47
C VAL A 347 -4.10 10.61 -5.14
N THR A 348 -5.38 10.46 -4.82
CA THR A 348 -6.48 11.24 -5.37
C THR A 348 -7.33 11.82 -4.24
N ASP A 349 -7.97 12.96 -4.48
CA ASP A 349 -8.92 13.58 -3.54
C ASP A 349 -10.29 12.88 -3.41
N GLY A 350 -10.49 11.78 -4.15
CA GLY A 350 -11.71 10.99 -4.13
C GLY A 350 -12.69 11.27 -5.26
N VAL A 351 -12.44 12.31 -6.07
CA VAL A 351 -13.26 12.58 -7.25
C VAL A 351 -12.97 11.53 -8.33
N PRO A 352 -14.01 10.83 -8.85
CA PRO A 352 -13.84 9.79 -9.87
C PRO A 352 -13.25 10.33 -11.17
N GLY A 353 -12.75 9.42 -12.00
CA GLY A 353 -12.34 9.74 -13.37
C GLY A 353 -11.15 8.94 -13.88
N LEU A 354 -10.35 8.33 -12.99
CA LEU A 354 -9.26 7.46 -13.40
C LEU A 354 -9.83 6.15 -13.98
N GLN A 355 -9.39 5.80 -15.20
CA GLN A 355 -9.73 4.56 -15.87
C GLN A 355 -8.50 3.82 -16.35
N VAL A 356 -8.55 2.49 -16.33
CA VAL A 356 -7.48 1.59 -16.84
C VAL A 356 -7.99 0.74 -17.99
N CYS A 357 -7.10 0.38 -18.91
CA CYS A 357 -7.37 -0.51 -20.04
C CYS A 357 -6.32 -1.62 -20.06
N ARG A 358 -6.67 -2.79 -19.53
CA ARG A 358 -5.78 -3.96 -19.37
C ARG A 358 -5.18 -4.44 -20.70
N GLU A 359 -5.97 -4.40 -21.77
CA GLU A 359 -5.57 -4.91 -23.09
C GLU A 359 -5.20 -3.76 -24.03
N LYS A 360 -3.93 -3.31 -23.99
CA LYS A 360 -3.44 -2.14 -24.76
C LYS A 360 -3.78 -2.19 -26.26
N THR A 361 -3.73 -3.38 -26.87
CA THR A 361 -3.82 -3.59 -28.33
C THR A 361 -5.22 -3.98 -28.81
N LYS A 362 -6.16 -4.29 -27.91
CA LYS A 362 -7.50 -4.72 -28.27
C LYS A 362 -8.32 -3.57 -28.84
N LYS A 363 -9.14 -3.85 -29.84
CA LYS A 363 -10.07 -2.90 -30.47
C LYS A 363 -11.48 -3.50 -30.49
N PRO A 364 -12.50 -2.85 -29.90
CA PRO A 364 -12.41 -1.63 -29.11
C PRO A 364 -11.66 -1.83 -27.79
N GLN A 365 -11.03 -0.77 -27.29
CA GLN A 365 -10.45 -0.77 -25.95
C GLN A 365 -11.57 -0.82 -24.90
N VAL A 366 -11.37 -1.59 -23.84
CA VAL A 366 -12.30 -1.70 -22.71
C VAL A 366 -11.68 -0.95 -21.53
N TRP A 367 -12.40 0.05 -21.03
CA TRP A 367 -11.97 0.91 -19.93
C TRP A 367 -12.72 0.53 -18.66
N GLU A 368 -11.99 0.37 -17.56
CA GLU A 368 -12.51 0.06 -16.23
C GLU A 368 -12.21 1.24 -15.30
N ASP A 369 -13.21 1.70 -14.53
CA ASP A 369 -13.01 2.73 -13.51
C ASP A 369 -12.16 2.20 -12.34
N VAL A 370 -11.26 3.04 -11.86
CA VAL A 370 -10.47 2.77 -10.65
C VAL A 370 -11.15 3.47 -9.46
N PRO A 371 -11.86 2.72 -8.59
CA PRO A 371 -12.57 3.32 -7.48
C PRO A 371 -11.62 3.99 -6.48
N HIS A 372 -12.09 5.03 -5.80
CA HIS A 372 -11.32 5.62 -4.72
C HIS A 372 -11.34 4.73 -3.47
N ILE A 373 -10.18 4.55 -2.83
CA ILE A 373 -10.06 3.96 -1.50
C ILE A 373 -9.37 4.97 -0.60
N SER A 374 -10.06 5.38 0.46
CA SER A 374 -9.55 6.37 1.42
C SER A 374 -8.25 5.88 2.06
N GLY A 375 -7.21 6.71 2.05
CA GLY A 375 -5.91 6.39 2.62
C GLY A 375 -5.09 5.36 1.84
N ALA A 376 -5.46 5.04 0.60
CA ALA A 376 -4.68 4.17 -0.28
C ALA A 376 -3.96 4.96 -1.37
N PHE A 377 -2.78 4.48 -1.76
CA PHE A 377 -2.19 4.84 -3.05
C PHE A 377 -2.69 3.88 -4.14
N VAL A 378 -3.05 4.41 -5.30
CA VAL A 378 -3.11 3.63 -6.53
C VAL A 378 -1.69 3.51 -7.05
N VAL A 379 -1.19 2.29 -7.19
CA VAL A 379 0.16 2.01 -7.71
C VAL A 379 0.05 1.39 -9.09
N ASN A 380 0.88 1.86 -10.02
CA ASN A 380 0.99 1.23 -11.32
C ASN A 380 2.43 1.02 -11.78
N ILE A 381 2.60 -0.04 -12.58
CA ILE A 381 3.87 -0.39 -13.22
C ILE A 381 4.05 0.44 -14.50
N GLY A 382 5.26 0.94 -14.71
CA GLY A 382 5.64 1.69 -15.89
C GLY A 382 6.40 0.87 -16.94
N ASP A 383 6.61 1.48 -18.10
CA ASP A 383 7.20 0.85 -19.28
C ASP A 383 8.62 0.32 -19.02
N MET A 384 9.45 0.98 -18.18
CA MET A 384 10.80 0.47 -17.87
C MET A 384 10.76 -0.85 -17.11
N MET A 385 9.83 -1.00 -16.16
CA MET A 385 9.66 -2.24 -15.41
C MET A 385 9.09 -3.36 -16.28
N GLU A 386 8.15 -3.05 -17.17
CA GLU A 386 7.67 -4.00 -18.19
C GLU A 386 8.83 -4.51 -19.08
N ARG A 387 9.75 -3.62 -19.48
CA ARG A 387 10.93 -4.00 -20.28
C ARG A 387 11.96 -4.82 -19.48
N TRP A 388 12.26 -4.42 -18.24
CA TRP A 388 13.15 -5.20 -17.35
C TRP A 388 12.64 -6.62 -17.14
N THR A 389 11.33 -6.75 -16.93
CA THR A 389 10.70 -8.04 -16.61
C THR A 389 10.25 -8.81 -17.84
N ASN A 390 10.63 -8.38 -19.05
CA ASN A 390 10.31 -9.06 -20.31
C ASN A 390 8.80 -9.27 -20.55
N CYS A 391 8.00 -8.25 -20.20
CA CYS A 391 6.53 -8.30 -20.18
C CYS A 391 5.92 -9.27 -19.15
N LEU A 392 6.69 -9.75 -18.16
CA LEU A 392 6.12 -10.47 -17.03
C LEU A 392 5.23 -9.54 -16.20
N TYR A 393 5.70 -8.32 -15.91
CA TYR A 393 4.86 -7.27 -15.36
C TYR A 393 4.35 -6.37 -16.49
N ARG A 394 3.10 -5.94 -16.35
CA ARG A 394 2.40 -5.14 -17.34
C ARG A 394 2.42 -3.69 -16.95
N SER A 395 2.91 -2.85 -17.86
CA SER A 395 2.54 -1.46 -17.91
C SER A 395 1.16 -1.39 -18.55
N THR A 396 0.23 -0.60 -18.01
CA THR A 396 -1.18 -0.61 -18.45
C THR A 396 -1.62 0.78 -18.87
N LEU A 397 -2.39 0.85 -19.96
CA LEU A 397 -2.96 2.11 -20.42
C LEU A 397 -3.94 2.64 -19.39
N HIS A 398 -3.87 3.93 -19.12
CA HIS A 398 -4.79 4.60 -18.24
C HIS A 398 -5.08 6.01 -18.74
N ARG A 399 -6.24 6.55 -18.34
CA ARG A 399 -6.71 7.88 -18.71
C ARG A 399 -7.49 8.50 -17.56
N VAL A 400 -7.73 9.81 -17.64
CA VAL A 400 -8.63 10.51 -16.71
C VAL A 400 -9.76 11.12 -17.52
N ILE A 401 -10.98 10.60 -17.32
CA ILE A 401 -12.20 11.19 -17.87
C ILE A 401 -12.65 12.38 -17.03
N ARG A 402 -13.46 13.25 -17.63
CA ARG A 402 -14.01 14.42 -16.96
C ARG A 402 -15.36 14.08 -16.37
N THR A 403 -15.57 14.47 -15.12
CA THR A 403 -16.82 14.20 -14.38
C THR A 403 -17.63 15.48 -14.14
N GLY A 404 -17.17 16.63 -14.67
CA GLY A 404 -17.71 17.95 -14.39
C GLY A 404 -17.29 18.53 -13.03
N GLN A 405 -16.78 17.69 -12.12
CA GLN A 405 -16.24 18.11 -10.83
C GLN A 405 -14.75 18.41 -10.92
N GLU A 406 -14.32 19.38 -10.12
CA GLU A 406 -12.91 19.69 -9.93
C GLU A 406 -12.22 18.49 -9.26
N ARG A 407 -11.02 18.12 -9.74
CA ARG A 407 -10.30 16.94 -9.26
C ARG A 407 -8.83 17.25 -9.04
N TYR A 408 -8.31 16.75 -7.93
CA TYR A 408 -6.90 16.87 -7.55
C TYR A 408 -6.25 15.50 -7.37
N SER A 409 -5.01 15.38 -7.82
CA SER A 409 -4.21 14.18 -7.57
C SER A 409 -2.72 14.50 -7.49
N MET A 410 -1.98 13.67 -6.76
CA MET A 410 -0.52 13.78 -6.65
C MET A 410 0.10 12.45 -7.04
N ALA A 411 0.94 12.46 -8.07
CA ALA A 411 1.59 11.29 -8.62
C ALA A 411 3.09 11.34 -8.36
N PHE A 412 3.61 10.35 -7.64
CA PHE A 412 5.03 10.19 -7.37
C PHE A 412 5.61 9.13 -8.30
N PHE A 413 6.45 9.55 -9.24
CA PHE A 413 7.05 8.71 -10.25
C PHE A 413 8.42 8.23 -9.79
N LEU A 414 8.62 6.91 -9.78
CA LEU A 414 9.91 6.28 -9.56
C LEU A 414 10.48 5.89 -10.91
N ASN A 415 11.55 6.57 -11.31
CA ASN A 415 12.21 6.34 -12.59
C ASN A 415 13.64 5.87 -12.39
N PRO A 416 14.17 5.03 -13.30
CA PRO A 416 15.60 4.78 -13.36
C PRO A 416 16.34 6.05 -13.79
N PHE A 417 17.58 6.23 -13.33
CA PHE A 417 18.44 7.33 -13.79
C PHE A 417 18.46 7.43 -15.32
N PRO A 418 18.56 8.62 -15.92
CA PRO A 418 18.65 8.76 -17.38
C PRO A 418 19.75 7.90 -18.04
N ASP A 419 20.86 7.65 -17.35
CA ASP A 419 21.97 6.84 -17.86
C ASP A 419 21.81 5.33 -17.62
N SER A 420 20.86 4.91 -16.77
CA SER A 420 20.61 3.50 -16.48
C SER A 420 20.19 2.75 -17.74
N VAL A 421 20.87 1.64 -18.02
CA VAL A 421 20.57 0.76 -19.15
C VAL A 421 19.52 -0.27 -18.73
N VAL A 422 18.32 -0.12 -19.27
CA VAL A 422 17.21 -1.06 -19.10
C VAL A 422 17.38 -2.20 -20.10
N LYS A 423 17.66 -3.39 -19.58
CA LYS A 423 17.80 -4.65 -20.34
C LYS A 423 17.07 -5.77 -19.61
N CYS A 424 16.58 -6.76 -20.35
CA CYS A 424 15.87 -7.90 -19.76
C CYS A 424 16.67 -8.54 -18.60
N LEU A 425 16.02 -8.69 -17.45
CA LEU A 425 16.57 -9.34 -16.28
C LEU A 425 16.75 -10.83 -16.54
N LYS A 426 17.86 -11.41 -16.05
CA LYS A 426 18.16 -12.84 -16.24
C LYS A 426 17.08 -13.74 -15.65
N SER A 427 16.49 -13.35 -14.53
CA SER A 427 15.38 -14.08 -13.89
C SER A 427 14.06 -14.02 -14.68
N CYS A 428 13.97 -13.18 -15.71
CA CYS A 428 12.77 -12.94 -16.52
C CYS A 428 12.90 -13.41 -17.97
N CYS A 429 13.97 -14.12 -18.32
CA CYS A 429 14.15 -14.73 -19.63
C CYS A 429 14.67 -16.16 -19.53
N SER A 430 14.39 -16.94 -20.56
CA SER A 430 14.92 -18.28 -20.76
C SER A 430 15.07 -18.53 -22.27
N GLU A 431 15.62 -19.68 -22.67
CA GLU A 431 15.65 -20.06 -24.09
C GLU A 431 14.23 -20.14 -24.70
N ALA A 432 13.24 -20.56 -23.91
CA ALA A 432 11.83 -20.60 -24.33
C ALA A 432 11.15 -19.23 -24.35
N SER A 433 11.69 -18.23 -23.64
CA SER A 433 11.18 -16.86 -23.60
C SER A 433 12.36 -15.87 -23.63
N PRO A 434 12.99 -15.67 -24.80
CA PRO A 434 14.14 -14.77 -24.93
C PRO A 434 13.74 -13.30 -24.68
N PRO A 435 14.72 -12.40 -24.46
CA PRO A 435 14.47 -10.97 -24.35
C PRO A 435 13.67 -10.41 -25.54
N ARG A 436 12.53 -9.76 -25.27
CA ARG A 436 11.63 -9.19 -26.28
C ARG A 436 12.08 -7.83 -26.82
N PHE A 437 12.93 -7.13 -26.08
CA PHE A 437 13.37 -5.78 -26.40
C PHE A 437 14.90 -5.68 -26.36
N PRO A 438 15.51 -4.87 -27.26
CA PRO A 438 16.91 -4.51 -27.12
C PRO A 438 17.12 -3.64 -25.87
N PRO A 439 18.33 -3.66 -25.27
CA PRO A 439 18.71 -2.73 -24.22
C PRO A 439 18.52 -1.28 -24.65
N ILE A 440 18.08 -0.42 -23.74
CA ILE A 440 17.92 1.02 -23.97
C ILE A 440 18.34 1.81 -22.73
N ARG A 441 18.83 3.03 -22.90
CA ARG A 441 19.00 3.95 -21.76
C ARG A 441 17.67 4.60 -21.41
N SER A 442 17.35 4.67 -20.11
CA SER A 442 16.11 5.28 -19.60
C SER A 442 15.86 6.68 -20.20
N GLY A 443 16.90 7.53 -20.23
CA GLY A 443 16.81 8.88 -20.77
C GLY A 443 16.58 8.96 -22.28
N ASP A 444 17.09 7.99 -23.04
CA ASP A 444 16.88 7.93 -24.49
C ASP A 444 15.45 7.48 -24.81
N TYR A 445 14.92 6.51 -24.07
CA TYR A 445 13.51 6.11 -24.17
C TYR A 445 12.57 7.27 -23.83
N LEU A 446 12.86 8.01 -22.75
CA LEU A 446 12.05 9.14 -22.34
C LEU A 446 12.00 10.23 -23.43
N LYS A 447 13.14 10.52 -24.09
CA LYS A 447 13.20 11.45 -25.21
C LYS A 447 12.40 10.97 -26.42
N GLU A 448 12.45 9.67 -26.74
CA GLU A 448 11.63 9.08 -27.82
C GLU A 448 10.14 9.27 -27.55
N ARG A 449 9.69 9.00 -26.32
CA ARG A 449 8.29 9.17 -25.91
C ARG A 449 7.83 10.64 -25.97
N TYR A 450 8.65 11.57 -25.48
CA TYR A 450 8.33 13.00 -25.57
C TYR A 450 8.24 13.50 -27.03
N ARG A 451 9.14 13.04 -27.91
CA ARG A 451 9.07 13.38 -29.34
C ARG A 451 7.80 12.82 -29.98
N ALA A 452 7.45 11.57 -29.69
CA ALA A 452 6.25 10.95 -30.24
C ALA A 452 4.97 11.68 -29.81
N ASN A 453 4.90 12.17 -28.57
CA ASN A 453 3.78 13.00 -28.11
C ASN A 453 3.75 14.38 -28.77
N ASN A 454 4.91 15.01 -29.00
CA ASN A 454 4.98 16.36 -29.59
C ASN A 454 4.71 16.38 -31.10
N ILE A 455 4.99 15.30 -31.83
CA ILE A 455 4.70 15.20 -33.28
C ILE A 455 3.18 15.22 -33.55
N GLY A 456 2.35 14.93 -32.55
CA GLY A 456 0.89 15.11 -32.63
C GLY A 456 0.42 16.58 -32.66
N ASN A 457 1.27 17.53 -32.23
CA ASN A 457 0.93 18.95 -32.13
C ASN A 457 1.58 19.83 -33.21
N THR A 458 2.49 19.31 -34.03
CA THR A 458 3.11 20.09 -35.13
C THR A 458 2.37 19.84 -36.44
N GLY A 459 1.10 20.22 -36.46
CA GLY A 459 0.25 20.19 -37.65
C GLY A 459 -0.29 21.58 -37.97
N ASN A 460 0.58 22.59 -37.99
CA ASN A 460 0.46 23.87 -38.73
C ASN A 460 1.55 24.80 -38.23
N ASP A 461 2.65 24.87 -38.96
CA ASP A 461 3.48 26.08 -39.12
C ASP A 461 4.47 25.81 -40.26
N GLN A 462 3.98 26.04 -41.48
CA GLN A 462 4.77 26.45 -42.64
C GLN A 462 4.39 27.89 -42.98
#